data_AF-A0A947ILF8-F1
#
_entry.id   AF-A0A947ILF8-F1
#
_cell.length_a   1.000
_cell.length_b   1.000
_cell.length_c   1.000
_cell.angle_alpha   90.00
_cell.angle_beta   90.00
_cell.angle_gamma   90.00
#
_symmetry.space_group_name_H-M   'P 1'
#
loop_
_entity.id
_entity.type
_entity.pdbx_description
1 polymer ?
#
loop_
_entity_poly.entity_id
_entity_poly.type
_entity_poly.pdbx_seq_one_letter_code
_entity_poly.pdbx_strand_id
1 'polypeptide(L)'
;RRVSVNGHFLNDKDTLVVAATELGSGYWVITPFKRADNTVVLVNRGFISQGVQAVPPPTEAQQVVGLLRLSEPKGSAVRDNNPSTGRWYSRDVAAIAASHKLNAAPYFIDAENNSTEQQSPAISAMAIPVAGLTVINFHNSHLVYAITWYGLAMMVIAAGFIIVREARRLS
;
A
#
# COMPACT_ATOMS: atom_id res chain seq x y z
N ARG A 1 7.49 -9.52 -0.13
CA ARG A 1 8.92 -9.88 -0.03
C ARG A 1 9.72 -8.59 0.11
N ARG A 2 10.65 -8.46 1.06
CA ARG A 2 11.54 -7.29 1.17
C ARG A 2 12.67 -7.40 0.14
N VAL A 3 13.02 -6.29 -0.51
CA VAL A 3 14.04 -6.19 -1.55
C VAL A 3 14.84 -4.90 -1.38
N SER A 4 16.04 -4.86 -1.95
CA SER A 4 16.85 -3.66 -2.05
C SER A 4 17.43 -3.51 -3.45
N VAL A 5 17.44 -2.29 -3.97
CA VAL A 5 17.95 -1.95 -5.31
C VAL A 5 18.82 -0.68 -5.23
N ASN A 6 19.86 -0.63 -6.06
CA ASN A 6 20.76 0.53 -6.20
C ASN A 6 20.60 1.15 -7.58
N GLY A 7 20.64 2.47 -7.67
CA GLY A 7 20.35 3.22 -8.90
C GLY A 7 20.00 4.68 -8.61
N HIS A 8 19.39 5.35 -9.58
CA HIS A 8 18.95 6.75 -9.43
C HIS A 8 17.50 6.89 -9.90
N PHE A 9 16.79 7.88 -9.37
CA PHE A 9 15.42 8.18 -9.80
C PHE A 9 15.41 8.99 -11.09
N LEU A 10 14.39 8.74 -11.92
CA LEU A 10 14.07 9.53 -13.10
C LEU A 10 12.98 10.56 -12.71
N ASN A 11 13.42 11.66 -12.11
CA ASN A 11 12.55 12.66 -11.44
C ASN A 11 11.58 13.38 -12.39
N ASP A 12 11.84 13.34 -13.70
CA ASP A 12 10.99 13.90 -14.75
C ASP A 12 9.79 13.01 -15.09
N LYS A 13 9.69 11.83 -14.46
CA LYS A 13 8.71 10.78 -14.80
C LYS A 13 7.84 10.35 -13.62
N ASP A 14 7.63 11.26 -12.66
CA ASP A 14 6.72 11.04 -11.54
C ASP A 14 5.30 10.77 -12.03
N THR A 15 4.65 9.80 -11.39
CA THR A 15 3.26 9.41 -11.65
C THR A 15 2.47 9.45 -10.36
N LEU A 16 1.43 10.29 -10.33
CA LEU A 16 0.55 10.44 -9.18
C LEU A 16 -0.64 9.49 -9.31
N VAL A 17 -0.71 8.49 -8.43
CA VAL A 17 -1.82 7.53 -8.37
C VAL A 17 -2.73 7.91 -7.21
N VAL A 18 -4.03 8.12 -7.47
CA VAL A 18 -5.00 8.51 -6.44
C VAL A 18 -4.98 7.52 -5.28
N ALA A 19 -4.96 8.05 -4.06
CA ALA A 19 -4.89 7.30 -2.82
C ALA A 19 -5.80 7.91 -1.75
N ALA A 20 -6.35 7.05 -0.90
CA ALA A 20 -6.95 7.44 0.36
C ALA A 20 -6.21 6.67 1.47
N THR A 21 -5.67 7.40 2.44
CA THR A 21 -4.94 6.84 3.58
C THR A 21 -5.51 7.40 4.89
N GLU A 22 -4.97 6.99 6.02
CA GLU A 22 -5.30 7.58 7.33
C GLU A 22 -4.95 9.08 7.41
N LEU A 23 -4.04 9.57 6.55
CA LEU A 23 -3.70 10.98 6.43
C LEU A 23 -4.67 11.76 5.51
N GLY A 24 -5.70 11.09 4.97
CA GLY A 24 -6.71 11.67 4.08
C GLY A 24 -6.51 11.34 2.60
N SER A 25 -7.15 12.13 1.75
CA SER A 25 -7.12 11.98 0.30
C SER A 25 -5.87 12.62 -0.32
N GLY A 26 -5.27 11.94 -1.29
CA GLY A 26 -4.06 12.40 -1.95
C GLY A 26 -3.57 11.44 -3.02
N TYR A 27 -2.25 11.28 -3.10
CA TYR A 27 -1.61 10.52 -4.17
C TYR A 27 -0.43 9.70 -3.66
N TRP A 28 -0.30 8.47 -4.17
CA TRP A 28 0.96 7.74 -4.18
C TRP A 28 1.86 8.33 -5.26
N VAL A 29 3.11 8.61 -4.90
CA VAL A 29 4.14 9.11 -5.82
C VAL A 29 4.94 7.93 -6.34
N ILE A 30 4.66 7.54 -7.58
CA ILE A 30 5.37 6.48 -8.28
C ILE A 30 6.45 7.08 -9.18
N THR A 31 7.71 6.83 -8.88
CA THR A 31 8.85 7.33 -9.64
C THR A 31 9.64 6.17 -10.23
N PRO A 32 9.98 6.18 -11.53
CA PRO A 32 10.88 5.20 -12.11
C PRO A 32 12.28 5.30 -11.51
N PHE A 33 12.87 4.15 -11.20
CA PHE A 33 14.21 4.02 -10.64
C PHE A 33 15.08 3.20 -11.57
N LYS A 34 16.09 3.84 -12.14
CA LYS A 34 17.01 3.24 -13.11
C LYS A 34 18.23 2.66 -12.41
N ARG A 35 18.44 1.36 -12.59
CA ARG A 35 19.56 0.61 -12.01
C ARG A 35 20.80 0.68 -12.92
N ALA A 36 21.94 0.29 -12.37
CA ALA A 36 23.23 0.30 -13.09
C ALA A 36 23.24 -0.64 -14.32
N ASP A 37 22.44 -1.70 -14.31
CA ASP A 37 22.26 -2.64 -15.43
C ASP A 37 21.25 -2.12 -16.49
N ASN A 38 20.91 -0.84 -16.45
CA ASN A 38 19.89 -0.16 -17.26
C ASN A 38 18.46 -0.70 -17.09
N THR A 39 18.21 -1.64 -16.17
CA THR A 39 16.84 -2.04 -15.85
C THR A 39 16.13 -0.94 -15.08
N VAL A 40 14.83 -0.81 -15.30
CA VAL A 40 13.98 0.16 -14.59
C VAL A 40 13.02 -0.59 -13.69
N VAL A 41 12.85 -0.12 -12.47
CA VAL A 41 11.81 -0.57 -11.55
C VAL A 41 11.00 0.64 -11.11
N LEU A 42 9.68 0.51 -11.04
CA LEU A 42 8.85 1.57 -10.48
C LEU A 42 8.94 1.51 -8.95
N VAL A 43 9.05 2.68 -8.32
CA VAL A 43 9.11 2.79 -6.87
C VAL A 43 7.99 3.69 -6.38
N ASN A 44 7.12 3.17 -5.52
CA ASN A 44 6.24 4.00 -4.71
C ASN A 44 7.06 4.63 -3.58
N ARG A 45 7.32 5.93 -3.70
CA ARG A 45 8.10 6.69 -2.73
C ARG A 45 7.29 7.06 -1.49
N GLY A 46 5.96 7.04 -1.58
CA GLY A 46 5.08 7.38 -0.48
C GLY A 46 3.89 8.23 -0.89
N PHE A 47 3.13 8.65 0.13
CA PHE A 47 1.92 9.45 0.00
C PHE A 47 2.22 10.95 0.08
N ILE A 48 1.50 11.75 -0.72
CA ILE A 48 1.38 13.19 -0.55
C ILE A 48 -0.11 13.59 -0.51
N SER A 49 -0.44 14.59 0.30
CA SER A 49 -1.79 15.15 0.36
C SER A 49 -2.16 15.88 -0.93
N GLN A 50 -3.47 16.03 -1.18
CA GLN A 50 -3.94 16.80 -2.33
C GLN A 50 -3.47 18.26 -2.27
N GLY A 51 -3.05 18.81 -3.42
CA GLY A 51 -2.55 20.18 -3.53
C GLY A 51 -1.08 20.34 -3.11
N VAL A 52 -0.43 19.28 -2.63
CA VAL A 52 0.99 19.25 -2.31
C VAL A 52 1.79 18.74 -3.51
N GLN A 53 2.91 19.38 -3.81
CA GLN A 53 3.85 18.91 -4.84
C GLN A 53 4.98 18.12 -4.19
N ALA A 54 5.18 16.87 -4.60
CA ALA A 54 6.25 16.02 -4.06
C ALA A 54 7.63 16.65 -4.26
N VAL A 55 8.44 16.66 -3.20
CA VAL A 55 9.86 17.02 -3.31
C VAL A 55 10.58 15.97 -4.15
N PRO A 56 11.31 16.37 -5.21
CA PRO A 56 12.14 15.43 -5.98
C PRO A 56 13.21 14.78 -5.11
N PRO A 57 13.49 13.48 -5.28
CA PRO A 57 14.57 12.82 -4.57
C PRO A 57 15.94 13.26 -5.15
N PRO A 58 17.05 13.02 -4.43
CA PRO A 58 18.39 13.25 -4.97
C PRO A 58 18.60 12.56 -6.32
N THR A 59 19.28 13.23 -7.24
CA THR A 59 19.60 12.70 -8.58
C THR A 59 20.77 11.72 -8.58
N GLU A 60 21.53 11.68 -7.49
CA GLU A 60 22.66 10.78 -7.30
C GLU A 60 22.21 9.31 -7.11
N ALA A 61 23.17 8.41 -7.27
CA ALA A 61 22.93 6.99 -7.01
C ALA A 61 22.64 6.77 -5.52
N GLN A 62 21.55 6.08 -5.23
CA GLN A 62 21.09 5.76 -3.88
C GLN A 62 20.59 4.33 -3.79
N GLN A 63 20.44 3.84 -2.56
CA GLN A 63 19.84 2.56 -2.27
C GLN A 63 18.38 2.76 -1.90
N VAL A 64 17.48 2.04 -2.57
CA VAL A 64 16.07 1.94 -2.18
C VAL A 64 15.86 0.57 -1.53
N VAL A 65 15.27 0.57 -0.34
CA VAL A 65 14.82 -0.64 0.37
C VAL A 65 13.31 -0.58 0.48
N GLY A 66 12.64 -1.71 0.30
CA GLY A 66 11.18 -1.74 0.33
C GLY A 66 10.59 -3.12 0.12
N LEU A 67 9.26 -3.15 -0.02
CA LEU A 67 8.50 -4.37 -0.31
C LEU A 67 8.23 -4.47 -1.81
N LEU A 68 8.59 -5.61 -2.41
CA LEU A 68 8.15 -5.93 -3.77
C LEU A 68 6.64 -6.18 -3.79
N ARG A 69 5.96 -5.52 -4.70
CA ARG A 69 4.52 -5.61 -4.96
C ARG A 69 4.27 -5.93 -6.43
N LEU A 70 3.29 -6.79 -6.69
CA LEU A 70 2.85 -7.09 -8.05
C LEU A 70 2.09 -5.88 -8.62
N SER A 71 2.07 -5.78 -9.96
CA SER A 71 1.28 -4.77 -10.67
C SER A 71 -0.21 -4.86 -10.29
N GLU A 72 -0.87 -3.72 -10.24
CA GLU A 72 -2.31 -3.60 -10.02
C GLU A 72 -2.97 -3.15 -11.34
N PRO A 73 -3.32 -4.09 -12.24
CA PRO A 73 -3.72 -3.74 -13.59
C PRO A 73 -5.14 -3.16 -13.67
N LYS A 74 -5.42 -2.45 -14.78
CA LYS A 74 -6.74 -1.97 -15.24
C LYS A 74 -7.34 -0.76 -14.49
N GLY A 75 -7.02 -0.52 -13.23
CA GLY A 75 -7.66 0.58 -12.48
C GLY A 75 -8.09 0.19 -11.08
N SER A 76 -8.81 1.10 -10.44
CA SER A 76 -9.62 0.77 -9.25
C SER A 76 -10.90 0.06 -9.68
N ALA A 77 -11.63 -0.57 -8.74
CA ALA A 77 -12.91 -1.21 -9.03
C ALA A 77 -13.96 -0.29 -9.69
N VAL A 78 -13.80 1.04 -9.59
CA VAL A 78 -14.78 2.05 -10.01
C VAL A 78 -14.27 2.93 -11.15
N ARG A 79 -12.95 2.99 -11.38
CA ARG A 79 -12.33 3.90 -12.35
C ARG A 79 -11.08 3.30 -12.97
N ASP A 80 -11.03 3.35 -14.29
CA ASP A 80 -9.88 2.94 -15.11
C ASP A 80 -8.81 4.02 -15.19
N ASN A 81 -7.56 3.61 -15.33
CA ASN A 81 -6.46 4.53 -15.61
C ASN A 81 -6.65 5.24 -16.96
N ASN A 82 -6.29 6.51 -17.04
CA ASN A 82 -6.27 7.29 -18.27
C ASN A 82 -4.87 7.90 -18.47
N PRO A 83 -3.96 7.18 -19.14
CA PRO A 83 -2.58 7.62 -19.35
C PRO A 83 -2.46 8.91 -20.19
N SER A 84 -3.37 9.15 -21.14
CA SER A 84 -3.30 10.33 -22.01
C SER A 84 -3.58 11.64 -21.26
N THR A 85 -4.31 11.57 -20.15
CA THR A 85 -4.59 12.72 -19.27
C THR A 85 -3.83 12.65 -17.94
N GLY A 86 -2.95 11.66 -17.76
CA GLY A 86 -2.17 11.47 -16.53
C GLY A 86 -3.01 11.12 -15.30
N ARG A 87 -4.23 10.58 -15.47
CA ARG A 87 -5.11 10.20 -14.36
C ARG A 87 -4.92 8.73 -14.03
N TRP A 88 -4.41 8.44 -12.83
CA TRP A 88 -4.11 7.09 -12.40
C TRP A 88 -4.88 6.75 -11.12
N TYR A 89 -5.55 5.60 -11.13
CA TYR A 89 -6.35 5.08 -10.01
C TYR A 89 -5.84 3.73 -9.49
N SER A 90 -4.83 3.16 -10.15
CA SER A 90 -4.13 1.95 -9.72
C SER A 90 -2.66 2.03 -10.09
N ARG A 91 -1.83 1.22 -9.42
CA ARG A 91 -0.39 1.12 -9.68
C ARG A 91 -0.12 0.08 -10.79
N ASP A 92 -0.71 0.32 -11.96
CA ASP A 92 -0.53 -0.52 -13.14
C ASP A 92 0.86 -0.26 -13.75
N VAL A 93 1.78 -1.17 -13.46
CA VAL A 93 3.20 -1.04 -13.83
C VAL A 93 3.37 -0.99 -15.35
N ALA A 94 2.62 -1.82 -16.09
CA ALA A 94 2.75 -1.88 -17.54
C ALA A 94 2.23 -0.60 -18.19
N ALA A 95 1.07 -0.11 -17.74
CA ALA A 95 0.50 1.12 -18.26
C ALA A 95 1.36 2.35 -17.92
N ILE A 96 1.87 2.45 -16.68
CA ILE A 96 2.76 3.55 -16.26
C ILE A 96 4.10 3.49 -17.03
N ALA A 97 4.69 2.32 -17.19
CA ALA A 97 5.93 2.18 -17.95
C ALA A 97 5.72 2.58 -19.43
N ALA A 98 4.60 2.16 -20.03
CA ALA A 98 4.26 2.52 -21.40
C ALA A 98 4.05 4.03 -21.59
N SER A 99 3.37 4.72 -20.65
CA SER A 99 3.17 6.17 -20.74
C SER A 99 4.48 6.95 -20.73
N HIS A 100 5.49 6.43 -20.02
CA HIS A 100 6.82 7.03 -19.92
C HIS A 100 7.82 6.53 -20.95
N LYS A 101 7.41 5.61 -21.85
CA LYS A 101 8.26 4.92 -22.83
C LYS A 101 9.42 4.16 -22.19
N LEU A 102 9.15 3.50 -21.07
CA LEU A 102 10.12 2.74 -20.30
C LEU A 102 9.90 1.23 -20.46
N ASN A 103 11.00 0.47 -20.40
CA ASN A 103 10.95 -0.97 -20.19
C ASN A 103 11.21 -1.25 -18.70
N ALA A 104 10.13 -1.39 -17.93
CA ALA A 104 10.20 -1.62 -16.49
C ALA A 104 9.96 -3.08 -16.14
N ALA A 105 10.54 -3.53 -15.02
CA ALA A 105 10.22 -4.82 -14.43
C ALA A 105 8.70 -4.94 -14.17
N PRO A 106 8.09 -6.14 -14.26
CA PRO A 106 6.63 -6.33 -14.15
C PRO A 106 6.10 -6.24 -12.70
N TYR A 107 6.80 -5.51 -11.84
CA TYR A 107 6.50 -5.30 -10.43
C TYR A 107 6.98 -3.91 -10.01
N PHE A 108 6.48 -3.42 -8.87
CA PHE A 108 6.99 -2.18 -8.27
C PHE A 108 7.53 -2.44 -6.86
N ILE A 109 8.34 -1.51 -6.38
CA ILE A 109 8.86 -1.52 -5.01
C ILE A 109 8.12 -0.45 -4.22
N ASP A 110 7.61 -0.87 -3.07
CA ASP A 110 6.96 -0.02 -2.10
C ASP A 110 8.01 0.40 -1.08
N ALA A 111 8.50 1.64 -1.17
CA ALA A 111 9.58 2.11 -0.31
C ALA A 111 9.15 1.98 1.15
N GLU A 112 10.04 1.42 1.97
CA GLU A 112 9.81 1.38 3.41
C GLU A 112 10.10 2.75 4.02
N ASN A 113 9.53 3.03 5.18
CA ASN A 113 9.91 4.21 5.95
C ASN A 113 11.18 3.87 6.74
N ASN A 114 12.35 4.12 6.16
CA ASN A 114 13.66 3.76 6.70
C ASN A 114 14.38 4.92 7.41
N SER A 115 13.77 6.11 7.52
CA SER A 115 14.45 7.24 8.14
C SER A 115 13.89 7.54 9.52
N THR A 116 14.76 7.35 10.50
CA THR A 116 14.79 8.11 11.77
C THR A 116 14.67 9.63 11.54
N GLU A 117 14.98 10.13 10.34
CA GLU A 117 14.78 11.53 9.94
C GLU A 117 13.30 11.90 9.67
N GLN A 118 12.46 11.00 9.13
CA GLN A 118 11.06 11.33 8.72
C GLN A 118 10.07 11.22 9.89
N GLN A 119 10.60 10.99 11.09
CA GLN A 119 9.88 11.00 12.37
C GLN A 119 9.89 12.39 13.04
N SER A 120 10.63 13.37 12.51
CA SER A 120 10.58 14.73 13.06
C SER A 120 9.32 15.47 12.59
N PRO A 121 8.51 16.07 13.48
CA PRO A 121 7.28 16.78 13.12
C PRO A 121 7.47 17.94 12.13
N ALA A 122 8.71 18.42 11.98
CA ALA A 122 9.09 19.43 10.99
C ALA A 122 9.11 18.89 9.54
N ILE A 123 9.23 17.57 9.33
CA ILE A 123 9.22 16.97 7.98
C ILE A 123 7.80 16.87 7.42
N SER A 124 6.76 16.80 8.26
CA SER A 124 5.36 16.89 7.81
C SER A 124 5.03 18.23 7.16
N ALA A 125 5.85 19.27 7.37
CA ALA A 125 5.77 20.56 6.68
C ALA A 125 6.54 20.59 5.34
N MET A 126 7.47 19.66 5.13
CA MET A 126 8.14 19.48 3.85
C MET A 126 7.33 18.47 3.03
N ALA A 127 7.12 18.74 1.75
CA ALA A 127 6.32 17.92 0.85
C ALA A 127 6.99 16.58 0.46
N ILE A 128 7.65 15.92 1.42
CA ILE A 128 8.33 14.64 1.26
C ILE A 128 7.28 13.53 1.28
N PRO A 129 7.22 12.66 0.25
CA PRO A 129 6.28 11.55 0.23
C PRO A 129 6.45 10.63 1.45
N VAL A 130 5.34 10.33 2.12
CA VAL A 130 5.31 9.48 3.33
C VAL A 130 5.29 8.01 2.93
N ALA A 131 6.43 7.34 3.06
CA ALA A 131 6.60 5.92 2.75
C ALA A 131 5.92 5.00 3.78
N GLY A 132 5.74 3.71 3.45
CA GLY A 132 5.26 2.68 4.39
C GLY A 132 3.76 2.72 4.75
N LEU A 133 2.97 3.67 4.25
CA LEU A 133 1.52 3.73 4.49
C LEU A 133 0.69 2.69 3.71
N THR A 134 1.34 1.99 2.80
CA THR A 134 0.82 0.88 1.99
C THR A 134 0.90 -0.46 2.69
N VAL A 135 1.40 -0.51 3.93
CA VAL A 135 1.35 -1.71 4.76
C VAL A 135 -0.12 -2.05 5.03
N ILE A 136 -0.59 -3.09 4.35
CA ILE A 136 -1.93 -3.65 4.53
C ILE A 136 -1.96 -4.21 5.95
N ASN A 137 -2.63 -3.51 6.86
CA ASN A 137 -3.00 -4.10 8.14
C ASN A 137 -3.98 -5.23 7.83
N PHE A 138 -3.55 -6.48 7.91
CA PHE A 138 -4.48 -7.59 7.85
C PHE A 138 -5.39 -7.47 9.07
N HIS A 139 -6.66 -7.13 8.85
CA HIS A 139 -7.66 -7.13 9.91
C HIS A 139 -7.73 -8.56 10.46
N ASN A 140 -7.12 -8.78 11.62
CA ASN A 140 -7.02 -10.10 12.24
C ASN A 140 -8.35 -10.44 12.92
N SER A 141 -9.38 -10.73 12.13
CA SER A 141 -10.76 -10.97 12.60
C SER A 141 -10.93 -12.29 13.38
N HIS A 142 -9.84 -12.99 13.68
CA HIS A 142 -9.85 -14.27 14.41
C HIS A 142 -10.47 -14.15 15.80
N LEU A 143 -10.27 -13.02 16.49
CA LEU A 143 -10.88 -12.78 17.80
C LEU A 143 -12.41 -12.68 17.70
N VAL A 144 -12.92 -11.97 16.69
CA VAL A 144 -14.36 -11.82 16.46
C VAL A 144 -14.99 -13.17 16.15
N TYR A 145 -14.38 -13.95 15.26
CA TYR A 145 -14.81 -15.33 14.98
C TYR A 145 -14.79 -16.21 16.24
N ALA A 146 -13.72 -16.14 17.04
CA ALA A 146 -13.64 -16.89 18.28
C ALA A 146 -14.80 -16.53 19.23
N ILE A 147 -15.08 -15.24 19.44
CA ILE A 147 -16.21 -14.78 20.26
C ILE A 147 -17.54 -15.32 19.73
N THR A 148 -17.78 -15.27 18.42
CA THR A 148 -19.01 -15.81 17.82
C THR A 148 -19.15 -17.32 18.07
N TRP A 149 -18.09 -18.09 17.84
CA TRP A 149 -18.12 -19.55 18.03
C TRP A 149 -18.29 -19.95 19.48
N TYR A 150 -17.56 -19.30 20.41
CA TYR A 150 -17.73 -19.54 21.84
C TYR A 150 -19.11 -19.08 22.35
N GLY A 151 -19.64 -17.98 21.82
CA GLY A 151 -20.99 -17.52 22.14
C GLY A 151 -22.07 -18.51 21.71
N LEU A 152 -21.98 -19.05 20.48
CA LEU A 152 -22.88 -20.10 19.99
C LEU A 152 -22.76 -21.39 20.82
N ALA A 153 -21.53 -21.82 21.14
CA ALA A 153 -21.31 -23.00 21.98
C ALA A 153 -21.93 -22.83 23.38
N MET A 154 -21.79 -21.65 23.99
CA MET A 154 -22.38 -21.36 25.31
C MET A 154 -23.91 -21.39 25.28
N MET A 155 -24.55 -20.88 24.21
CA MET A 155 -26.00 -20.96 24.04
C MET A 155 -26.49 -22.40 23.93
N VAL A 156 -25.79 -23.26 23.18
CA VAL A 156 -26.13 -24.68 23.05
C VAL A 156 -25.99 -25.40 24.39
N ILE A 157 -24.91 -25.14 25.14
CA ILE A 157 -24.69 -25.71 26.48
C ILE A 157 -25.80 -25.28 27.44
N ALA A 158 -26.16 -23.99 27.45
CA ALA A 158 -27.21 -23.47 28.31
C ALA A 158 -28.57 -24.11 27.99
N ALA A 159 -28.93 -24.21 26.70
CA ALA A 159 -30.17 -24.87 26.27
C ALA A 159 -30.20 -26.36 26.69
N GLY A 160 -29.09 -27.09 26.46
CA GLY A 160 -28.97 -28.49 26.88
C GLY A 160 -29.10 -28.66 28.39
N PHE A 161 -28.48 -27.78 29.19
CA PHE A 161 -28.59 -27.81 30.65
C PHE A 161 -30.03 -27.58 31.13
N ILE A 162 -30.74 -26.61 30.53
CA ILE A 162 -32.15 -26.34 30.85
C ILE A 162 -33.01 -27.57 30.57
N ILE A 163 -32.85 -28.20 29.40
CA ILE A 163 -33.61 -29.39 29.00
C ILE A 163 -33.36 -30.55 29.97
N VAL A 164 -32.09 -30.84 30.29
CA VAL A 164 -31.74 -31.93 31.22
C VAL A 164 -32.29 -31.66 32.62
N ARG A 165 -32.22 -30.41 33.09
CA ARG A 165 -32.77 -30.03 34.40
C ARG A 165 -34.28 -30.23 34.45
N GLU A 166 -35.00 -29.85 33.40
CA GLU A 166 -36.45 -29.99 33.34
C GLU A 166 -36.88 -31.45 33.23
N ALA A 167 -36.17 -32.25 32.43
CA ALA A 167 -36.41 -33.70 32.33
C ALA A 167 -36.28 -34.42 33.68
N ARG A 168 -35.27 -34.05 34.49
CA ARG A 168 -35.09 -34.62 35.84
C ARG A 168 -36.12 -34.14 36.87
N ARG A 169 -36.81 -33.04 36.62
CA ARG A 169 -37.90 -32.55 37.51
C ARG A 169 -39.22 -33.28 37.26
N LEU A 170 -39.42 -33.78 36.04
CA LEU A 170 -40.64 -34.45 35.60
C LEU A 170 -40.59 -35.97 35.77
N SER A 171 -39.42 -36.55 36.03
CA SER A 171 -39.19 -37.95 36.40
C SER A 171 -39.23 -38.16 37.92
#